data_AF-A0A6J6JHX5-F1
#
_entry.id   AF-A0A6J6JHX5-F1
#
_cell.length_a   1.000
_cell.length_b   1.000
_cell.length_c   1.000
_cell.angle_alpha   90.00
_cell.angle_beta   90.00
_cell.angle_gamma   90.00
#
_symmetry.space_group_name_H-M   'P 1'
#
loop_
_entity.id
_entity.type
_entity.pdbx_description
1 polymer ?
#
loop_
_entity_poly.entity_id
_entity_poly.type
_entity_poly.pdbx_seq_one_letter_code
_entity_poly.pdbx_strand_id
1 'polypeptide(L)'
;MLDSNASVWWAWLWVVIMIGFAGFTIRSRAKEIPGIFLLGTLSMLTVVVVSLSVIFGFHVFPIEGRTIVPLAGMMIGNSMTACVLVGRRIVGELSEKRDEVEARLALGQSWQEASRPYVRSALRTALVPQIESTKAVGLVFLPGAMTGLVLAGVDAVNAVTVQLAIMYLILGSVATSVTVIGLGLTRRVFTPDHRMRSIARATE
;
A
#
# COMPACT_ATOMS: atom_id res chain seq x y z
N MET A 1 -16.19 -5.22 29.45
CA MET A 1 -17.58 -4.85 29.15
C MET A 1 -17.58 -3.88 27.97
N LEU A 2 -17.44 -4.41 26.76
CA LEU A 2 -17.86 -3.74 25.54
C LEU A 2 -19.01 -4.60 25.05
N ASP A 3 -20.22 -4.06 25.02
CA ASP A 3 -21.41 -4.82 24.69
C ASP A 3 -21.21 -5.60 23.39
N SER A 4 -21.66 -6.85 23.40
CA SER A 4 -21.76 -7.75 22.23
C SER A 4 -22.51 -7.11 21.03
N ASN A 5 -23.17 -5.97 21.27
CA ASN A 5 -23.95 -5.20 20.33
C ASN A 5 -23.36 -3.80 20.01
N ALA A 6 -22.09 -3.53 20.34
CA ALA A 6 -21.38 -2.38 19.78
C ALA A 6 -21.31 -2.58 18.26
N SER A 7 -22.30 -2.00 17.59
CA SER A 7 -22.67 -2.36 16.23
C SER A 7 -21.47 -2.31 15.29
N VAL A 8 -21.36 -3.31 14.41
CA VAL A 8 -20.34 -3.41 13.34
C VAL A 8 -20.19 -2.09 12.56
N TRP A 9 -21.23 -1.27 12.53
CA TRP A 9 -21.24 0.11 12.03
C TRP A 9 -20.16 1.01 12.63
N TRP A 10 -19.87 0.95 13.94
CA TRP A 10 -18.82 1.76 14.56
C TRP A 10 -17.43 1.35 14.08
N ALA A 11 -17.20 0.05 13.85
CA ALA A 11 -15.95 -0.44 13.28
C ALA A 11 -15.77 0.08 11.84
N TRP A 12 -16.81 0.04 11.01
CA TRP A 12 -16.76 0.59 9.65
C TRP A 12 -16.57 2.11 9.64
N LEU A 13 -17.26 2.84 10.52
CA LEU A 13 -17.07 4.29 10.67
C LEU A 13 -15.61 4.59 11.02
N TRP A 14 -15.03 3.82 11.95
CA TRP A 14 -13.63 3.96 12.32
C TRP A 14 -12.70 3.70 11.14
N VAL A 15 -12.94 2.66 10.34
CA VAL A 15 -12.15 2.38 9.13
C VAL A 15 -12.21 3.55 8.14
N VAL A 16 -13.38 4.17 7.96
CA VAL A 16 -13.51 5.37 7.09
C VAL A 16 -12.66 6.53 7.63
N ILE A 17 -12.68 6.76 8.94
CA ILE A 17 -11.83 7.78 9.59
C ILE A 17 -10.35 7.46 9.35
N MET A 18 -9.94 6.19 9.49
CA MET A 18 -8.57 5.74 9.24
C MET A 18 -8.13 5.99 7.80
N ILE A 19 -9.00 5.77 6.80
CA ILE A 19 -8.71 6.06 5.39
C ILE A 19 -8.48 7.56 5.19
N GLY A 20 -9.34 8.41 5.79
CA GLY A 20 -9.17 9.86 5.75
C GLY A 20 -7.84 10.32 6.36
N PHE A 21 -7.51 9.80 7.54
CA PHE A 21 -6.25 10.09 8.22
C PHE A 21 -5.03 9.58 7.45
N ALA A 22 -5.13 8.40 6.84
CA ALA A 22 -4.09 7.85 5.98
C ALA A 22 -3.88 8.74 4.75
N GLY A 23 -4.94 9.18 4.08
CA GLY A 23 -4.86 10.14 2.97
C GLY A 23 -4.16 11.44 3.36
N PHE A 24 -4.50 12.00 4.52
CA PHE A 24 -3.84 13.19 5.07
C PHE A 24 -2.35 12.94 5.36
N THR A 25 -2.03 11.79 5.94
CA THR A 25 -0.65 11.38 6.26
C THR A 25 0.19 11.15 5.00
N ILE A 26 -0.39 10.54 3.97
CA ILE A 26 0.27 10.37 2.67
C ILE A 26 0.57 11.73 2.06
N ARG A 27 -0.40 12.66 2.08
CA ARG A 27 -0.20 14.03 1.62
C ARG A 27 0.91 14.74 2.39
N SER A 28 0.95 14.60 3.71
CA SER A 28 1.96 15.28 4.53
C SER A 28 3.37 14.71 4.31
N ARG A 29 3.47 13.41 4.02
CA ARG A 29 4.74 12.71 3.75
C ARG A 29 5.21 12.78 2.30
N ALA A 30 4.39 13.20 1.35
CA ALA A 30 4.75 13.25 -0.07
C ALA A 30 4.23 14.54 -0.74
N LYS A 31 4.37 15.69 -0.07
CA LYS A 31 3.84 16.99 -0.50
C LYS A 31 4.33 17.43 -1.88
N GLU A 32 5.53 16.99 -2.24
CA GLU A 32 6.19 17.19 -3.53
C GLU A 32 5.42 16.58 -4.72
N ILE A 33 4.50 15.64 -4.44
CA ILE A 33 3.75 14.91 -5.48
C ILE A 33 2.38 15.56 -5.69
N PRO A 34 2.12 16.20 -6.86
CA PRO A 34 0.85 16.88 -7.10
C PRO A 34 -0.33 15.90 -7.14
N GLY A 35 -1.37 16.21 -6.37
CA GLY A 35 -2.60 15.41 -6.32
C GLY A 35 -2.45 14.06 -5.58
N ILE A 36 -1.35 13.85 -4.84
CA ILE A 36 -1.11 12.63 -4.06
C ILE A 36 -2.17 12.37 -2.99
N PHE A 37 -2.85 13.41 -2.51
CA PHE A 37 -3.94 13.26 -1.55
C PHE A 37 -5.07 12.40 -2.13
N LEU A 38 -5.63 12.81 -3.27
CA LEU A 38 -6.72 12.07 -3.91
C LEU A 38 -6.27 10.67 -4.34
N LEU A 39 -5.06 10.57 -4.90
CA LEU A 39 -4.52 9.29 -5.36
C LEU A 39 -4.21 8.33 -4.19
N GLY A 40 -3.64 8.85 -3.11
CA GLY A 40 -3.35 8.12 -1.87
C GLY A 40 -4.62 7.65 -1.18
N THR A 41 -5.63 8.51 -1.05
CA THR A 41 -6.93 8.14 -0.46
C THR A 41 -7.62 7.07 -1.30
N LEU A 42 -7.64 7.19 -2.63
CA LEU A 42 -8.19 6.16 -3.52
C LEU A 42 -7.42 4.84 -3.44
N SER A 43 -6.09 4.91 -3.30
CA SER A 43 -5.25 3.73 -3.07
C SER A 43 -5.61 3.03 -1.76
N MET A 44 -5.70 3.76 -0.64
CA MET A 44 -6.09 3.19 0.65
C MET A 44 -7.51 2.63 0.63
N LEU A 45 -8.45 3.30 -0.05
CA LEU A 45 -9.80 2.79 -0.25
C LEU A 45 -9.77 1.46 -1.02
N THR A 46 -9.02 1.39 -2.11
CA THR A 46 -8.88 0.17 -2.92
C THR A 46 -8.27 -0.97 -2.09
N VAL A 47 -7.25 -0.68 -1.30
CA VAL A 47 -6.64 -1.65 -0.37
C VAL A 47 -7.67 -2.20 0.60
N VAL A 48 -8.41 -1.33 1.29
CA VAL A 48 -9.40 -1.77 2.28
C VAL A 48 -10.49 -2.60 1.62
N VAL A 49 -11.01 -2.14 0.47
CA VAL A 49 -12.05 -2.87 -0.28
C VAL A 49 -11.53 -4.25 -0.71
N VAL A 50 -10.36 -4.34 -1.34
CA VAL A 50 -9.80 -5.61 -1.82
C VAL A 50 -9.53 -6.55 -0.64
N SER A 51 -8.83 -6.09 0.39
CA SER A 51 -8.40 -6.95 1.49
C SER A 51 -9.56 -7.42 2.36
N LEU A 52 -10.54 -6.55 2.65
CA LEU A 52 -11.73 -6.95 3.39
C LEU A 52 -12.66 -7.82 2.54
N SER A 53 -12.74 -7.60 1.22
CA SER A 53 -13.49 -8.50 0.33
C SER A 53 -12.88 -9.89 0.29
N VAL A 54 -11.55 -10.02 0.33
CA VAL A 54 -10.87 -11.32 0.43
C VAL A 54 -11.18 -11.98 1.78
N ILE A 55 -11.02 -11.26 2.90
CA ILE A 55 -11.28 -11.82 4.23
C ILE A 55 -12.72 -12.31 4.38
N PHE A 56 -13.69 -11.45 4.05
CA PHE A 56 -15.09 -11.74 4.30
C PHE A 56 -15.73 -12.56 3.18
N GLY A 57 -15.30 -12.38 1.93
CA GLY A 57 -15.79 -13.17 0.79
C GLY A 57 -15.40 -14.65 0.89
N PHE A 58 -14.23 -14.97 1.46
CA PHE A 58 -13.81 -16.35 1.72
C PHE A 58 -14.14 -16.83 3.14
N HIS A 59 -14.88 -16.06 3.94
CA HIS A 59 -15.21 -16.37 5.34
C HIS A 59 -14.00 -16.80 6.19
N VAL A 60 -12.84 -16.17 5.98
CA VAL A 60 -11.59 -16.50 6.70
C VAL A 60 -11.68 -16.07 8.17
N PHE A 61 -12.35 -14.96 8.45
CA PHE A 61 -12.53 -14.43 9.81
C PHE A 61 -14.00 -14.02 10.06
N PRO A 62 -14.48 -14.11 11.32
CA PRO A 62 -15.81 -13.64 11.67
C PRO A 62 -15.93 -12.11 11.52
N ILE A 63 -17.09 -11.64 11.05
CA ILE A 63 -17.41 -10.22 10.88
C ILE A 63 -17.71 -9.60 12.25
N GLU A 64 -16.65 -9.26 12.97
CA GLU A 64 -16.73 -8.64 14.29
C GLU A 64 -15.89 -7.37 14.34
N GLY A 65 -16.36 -6.33 15.04
CA GLY A 65 -15.65 -5.06 15.13
C GLY A 65 -14.23 -5.17 15.69
N ARG A 66 -14.01 -6.08 16.65
CA ARG A 66 -12.69 -6.38 17.24
C ARG A 66 -11.69 -6.96 16.25
N THR A 67 -12.16 -7.52 15.13
CA THR A 67 -11.34 -8.12 14.09
C THR A 67 -11.14 -7.15 12.92
N ILE A 68 -12.19 -6.41 12.55
CA ILE A 68 -12.17 -5.43 11.45
C ILE A 68 -11.14 -4.33 11.69
N VAL A 69 -11.18 -3.69 12.86
CA VAL A 69 -10.38 -2.49 13.13
C VAL A 69 -8.87 -2.78 13.10
N PRO A 70 -8.35 -3.81 13.80
CA PRO A 70 -6.92 -4.15 13.73
C PRO A 70 -6.48 -4.59 12.34
N LEU A 71 -7.26 -5.41 11.64
CA LEU A 71 -6.91 -5.88 10.29
C LEU A 71 -6.84 -4.71 9.31
N ALA A 72 -7.87 -3.86 9.27
CA ALA A 72 -7.87 -2.67 8.43
C ALA A 72 -6.70 -1.75 8.77
N GLY A 73 -6.40 -1.55 10.06
CA GLY A 73 -5.25 -0.77 10.49
C GLY A 73 -3.92 -1.31 10.01
N MET A 74 -3.71 -2.62 10.08
CA MET A 74 -2.50 -3.25 9.54
C MET A 74 -2.41 -3.10 8.02
N MET A 75 -3.52 -3.31 7.29
CA MET A 75 -3.51 -3.16 5.82
C MET A 75 -3.20 -1.71 5.41
N ILE A 76 -3.89 -0.73 6.02
CA ILE A 76 -3.70 0.70 5.74
C ILE A 76 -2.28 1.13 6.12
N GLY A 77 -1.80 0.78 7.32
CA GLY A 77 -0.50 1.22 7.84
C GLY A 77 0.68 0.76 6.97
N ASN A 78 0.71 -0.53 6.62
CA ASN A 78 1.76 -1.08 5.75
C ASN A 78 1.65 -0.51 4.33
N SER A 79 0.44 -0.43 3.78
CA SER A 79 0.20 0.08 2.43
C SER A 79 0.51 1.57 2.29
N MET A 80 0.27 2.36 3.34
CA MET A 80 0.58 3.78 3.39
C MET A 80 2.10 4.03 3.29
N THR A 81 2.90 3.25 4.02
CA THR A 81 4.36 3.37 3.98
C THR A 81 4.89 3.03 2.59
N ALA A 82 4.42 1.93 2.00
CA ALA A 82 4.79 1.54 0.65
C ALA A 82 4.30 2.55 -0.42
N CYS A 83 3.11 3.13 -0.24
CA CYS A 83 2.53 4.17 -1.10
C CYS A 83 3.44 5.40 -1.17
N VAL A 84 3.88 5.91 -0.02
CA VAL A 84 4.78 7.07 0.04
C VAL A 84 6.12 6.74 -0.63
N LEU A 85 6.67 5.56 -0.34
CA LEU A 85 7.95 5.12 -0.90
C LEU A 85 7.90 5.00 -2.44
N VAL A 86 6.90 4.30 -2.99
CA VAL A 86 6.78 4.13 -4.44
C VAL A 86 6.54 5.47 -5.13
N GLY A 87 5.70 6.34 -4.57
CA GLY A 87 5.40 7.65 -5.14
C GLY A 87 6.67 8.48 -5.28
N ARG A 88 7.44 8.58 -4.18
CA ARG A 88 8.73 9.28 -4.17
C ARG A 88 9.72 8.68 -5.14
N ARG A 89 9.81 7.35 -5.20
CA ARG A 89 10.76 6.67 -6.08
C ARG A 89 10.42 6.86 -7.55
N ILE A 90 9.14 6.83 -7.94
CA ILE A 90 8.71 7.12 -9.31
C ILE A 90 9.08 8.56 -9.69
N VAL A 91 8.78 9.52 -8.82
CA VAL A 91 9.08 10.94 -9.08
C VAL A 91 10.58 11.15 -9.20
N GLY A 92 11.36 10.58 -8.26
CA GLY A 92 12.83 10.63 -8.29
C GLY A 92 13.40 10.05 -9.58
N GLU A 93 13.08 8.81 -9.90
CA GLU A 93 13.59 8.10 -11.10
C GLU A 93 13.23 8.84 -12.40
N LEU A 94 11.99 9.32 -12.54
CA LEU A 94 11.58 10.04 -13.75
C LEU A 94 12.22 11.43 -13.85
N SER A 95 12.46 12.09 -12.72
CA SER A 95 13.12 13.40 -12.70
C SER A 95 14.63 13.31 -12.98
N GLU A 96 15.29 12.27 -12.47
CA GLU A 96 16.73 12.03 -12.64
C GLU A 96 17.03 11.50 -14.05
N LYS A 97 16.17 10.62 -14.58
CA LYS A 97 16.33 9.99 -15.90
C LYS A 97 15.50 10.66 -16.98
N ARG A 98 15.20 11.94 -16.80
CA ARG A 98 14.35 12.71 -17.72
C ARG A 98 14.88 12.68 -19.15
N ASP A 99 16.17 12.89 -19.35
CA ASP A 99 16.79 12.92 -20.67
C ASP A 99 16.66 11.56 -21.40
N GLU A 100 16.78 10.46 -20.65
CA GLU A 100 16.59 9.10 -21.20
C GLU A 100 15.12 8.85 -21.58
N VAL A 101 14.18 9.33 -20.77
CA VAL A 101 12.73 9.21 -21.06
C VAL A 101 12.37 10.05 -22.29
N GLU A 102 12.88 11.28 -22.39
CA GLU A 102 12.63 12.17 -23.53
C GLU A 102 13.27 11.62 -24.82
N ALA A 103 14.46 11.03 -24.75
CA ALA A 103 15.07 10.34 -25.88
C ALA A 103 14.20 9.18 -26.38
N ARG A 104 13.62 8.37 -25.49
CA ARG A 104 12.70 7.29 -25.87
C ARG A 104 11.42 7.80 -26.51
N LEU A 105 10.84 8.88 -25.99
CA LEU A 105 9.68 9.54 -26.59
C LEU A 105 10.01 10.08 -27.99
N ALA A 106 11.21 10.67 -28.18
CA ALA A 106 11.67 11.16 -29.48
C ALA A 106 11.90 10.03 -30.49
N LEU A 107 12.23 8.82 -30.02
CA LEU A 107 12.27 7.59 -30.84
C LEU A 107 10.88 7.02 -31.17
N GLY A 108 9.80 7.72 -30.79
CA GLY A 108 8.42 7.34 -31.08
C GLY A 108 7.80 6.37 -30.08
N GLN A 109 8.46 6.06 -28.96
CA GLN A 109 7.87 5.22 -27.91
C GLN A 109 6.71 5.94 -27.22
N SER A 110 5.70 5.18 -26.80
CA SER A 110 4.62 5.71 -25.97
C SER A 110 5.12 6.06 -24.55
N TRP A 111 4.42 6.96 -23.84
CA TRP A 111 4.80 7.29 -22.45
C TRP A 111 4.77 6.07 -21.53
N GLN A 112 3.89 5.10 -21.79
CA GLN A 112 3.83 3.84 -21.05
C GLN A 112 5.12 3.04 -21.22
N GLU A 113 5.65 2.95 -22.44
CA GLU A 113 6.87 2.21 -22.75
C GLU A 113 8.10 2.95 -22.26
N ALA A 114 8.16 4.26 -22.51
CA ALA A 114 9.29 5.10 -22.13
C ALA A 114 9.51 5.11 -20.61
N SER A 115 8.43 5.16 -19.82
CA SER A 115 8.47 5.18 -18.34
C SER A 115 8.56 3.79 -17.69
N ARG A 116 8.19 2.71 -18.41
CA ARG A 116 8.06 1.35 -17.86
C ARG A 116 9.23 0.88 -17.01
N PRO A 117 10.51 1.00 -17.42
CA PRO A 117 11.60 0.44 -16.62
C PRO A 117 11.84 1.22 -15.31
N TYR A 118 11.67 2.54 -15.33
CA TYR A 118 11.80 3.39 -14.15
C TYR A 118 10.68 3.12 -13.14
N VAL A 119 9.46 2.99 -13.64
CA VAL A 119 8.27 2.63 -12.84
C VAL A 119 8.44 1.23 -12.27
N ARG A 120 8.85 0.26 -13.07
CA ARG A 120 9.12 -1.13 -12.62
C ARG A 120 10.19 -1.17 -11.53
N SER A 121 11.26 -0.39 -11.67
CA SER A 121 12.30 -0.25 -10.66
C SER A 121 11.72 0.29 -9.35
N ALA A 122 10.95 1.39 -9.41
CA ALA A 122 10.32 1.99 -8.25
C ALA A 122 9.33 1.05 -7.53
N LEU A 123 8.51 0.31 -8.29
CA LEU A 123 7.59 -0.68 -7.76
C LEU A 123 8.35 -1.80 -7.02
N ARG A 124 9.43 -2.31 -7.62
CA ARG A 124 10.26 -3.35 -7.00
C ARG A 124 10.85 -2.84 -5.68
N THR A 125 11.41 -1.63 -5.67
CA THR A 125 11.97 -1.02 -4.45
C THR A 125 10.96 -0.89 -3.33
N ALA A 126 9.69 -0.59 -3.65
CA ALA A 126 8.63 -0.49 -2.64
C ALA A 126 8.12 -1.85 -2.15
N LEU A 127 8.18 -2.90 -2.98
CA LEU A 127 7.67 -4.24 -2.65
C LEU A 127 8.68 -5.10 -1.89
N VAL A 128 9.97 -4.97 -2.20
CA VAL A 128 11.04 -5.82 -1.65
C VAL A 128 11.00 -5.88 -0.12
N PRO A 129 10.91 -4.76 0.64
CA PRO A 129 10.88 -4.83 2.10
C PRO A 129 9.75 -5.71 2.66
N GLN A 130 8.56 -5.63 2.08
CA GLN A 130 7.41 -6.43 2.52
C GLN A 130 7.61 -7.91 2.17
N ILE A 131 8.17 -8.22 1.01
CA ILE A 131 8.50 -9.58 0.60
C ILE A 131 9.52 -10.19 1.54
N GLU A 132 10.60 -9.46 1.85
CA GLU A 132 11.65 -9.94 2.74
C GLU A 132 11.15 -10.12 4.18
N SER A 133 10.33 -9.21 4.70
CA SER A 133 9.66 -9.37 5.99
C SER A 133 8.77 -10.62 6.02
N THR A 134 8.03 -10.89 4.94
CA THR A 134 7.16 -12.07 4.82
C THR A 134 7.97 -13.36 4.78
N LYS A 135 9.13 -13.38 4.10
CA LYS A 135 10.03 -14.54 4.03
C LYS A 135 10.74 -14.84 5.33
N ALA A 136 11.14 -13.80 6.07
CA ALA A 136 11.92 -13.95 7.29
C ALA A 136 11.07 -14.32 8.52
N VAL A 137 9.74 -14.15 8.42
CA VAL A 137 8.79 -14.47 9.49
C VAL A 137 8.87 -15.95 9.86
N GLY A 138 8.93 -16.25 11.16
CA GLY A 138 9.04 -17.63 11.66
C GLY A 138 10.46 -18.22 11.61
N LEU A 139 11.35 -17.68 10.77
CA LEU A 139 12.76 -18.10 10.71
C LEU A 139 13.65 -17.23 11.61
N VAL A 140 13.56 -15.92 11.46
CA VAL A 140 14.43 -14.95 12.17
C VAL A 140 13.70 -14.27 13.32
N PHE A 141 12.41 -14.02 13.15
CA PHE A 141 11.59 -13.37 14.17
C PHE A 141 10.18 -13.93 14.17
N LEU A 142 9.57 -13.96 15.36
CA LEU A 142 8.17 -14.28 15.55
C LEU A 142 7.37 -12.99 15.73
N PRO A 143 6.31 -12.74 14.95
CA PRO A 143 5.48 -11.56 15.09
C PRO A 143 4.87 -11.45 16.49
N GLY A 144 4.81 -10.25 17.04
CA GLY A 144 4.28 -10.01 18.39
C GLY A 144 2.83 -10.47 18.58
N ALA A 145 2.01 -10.40 17.53
CA ALA A 145 0.64 -10.91 17.57
C ALA A 145 0.60 -12.44 17.68
N MET A 146 1.48 -13.13 16.94
CA MET A 146 1.59 -14.58 16.99
C MET A 146 2.10 -15.04 18.36
N THR A 147 3.17 -14.43 18.88
CA THR A 147 3.68 -14.76 20.22
C THR A 147 2.65 -14.46 21.30
N GLY A 148 1.90 -13.36 21.17
CA GLY A 148 0.78 -13.03 22.06
C GLY A 148 -0.30 -14.10 22.10
N LEU A 149 -0.69 -14.66 20.94
CA LEU A 149 -1.65 -15.77 20.87
C LEU A 149 -1.12 -17.04 21.55
N VAL A 150 0.15 -17.38 21.32
CA VAL A 150 0.79 -18.54 21.96
C VAL A 150 0.85 -18.37 23.48
N LEU A 151 1.26 -17.19 23.96
CA LEU A 151 1.29 -16.87 25.39
C LEU A 151 -0.11 -16.84 26.02
N ALA A 152 -1.15 -16.56 25.24
CA ALA A 152 -2.54 -16.64 25.66
C ALA A 152 -3.11 -18.07 25.66
N GLY A 153 -2.29 -19.09 25.38
CA GLY A 153 -2.67 -20.50 25.40
C GLY A 153 -3.30 -21.02 24.11
N VAL A 154 -3.25 -20.25 23.01
CA VAL A 154 -3.65 -20.75 21.69
C VAL A 154 -2.60 -21.71 21.17
N ASP A 155 -3.05 -22.82 20.55
CA ASP A 155 -2.17 -23.78 19.91
C ASP A 155 -1.21 -23.10 18.91
N ALA A 156 0.08 -23.46 18.98
CA ALA A 156 1.13 -22.81 18.21
C ALA A 156 0.90 -22.94 16.69
N VAL A 157 0.39 -24.08 16.22
CA VAL A 157 0.13 -24.30 14.79
C VAL A 157 -0.98 -23.37 14.32
N ASN A 158 -2.04 -23.21 15.12
CA ASN A 158 -3.12 -22.27 14.80
C ASN A 158 -2.64 -20.81 14.76
N ALA A 159 -1.82 -20.41 15.72
CA ALA A 159 -1.26 -19.06 15.76
C ALA A 159 -0.38 -18.76 14.53
N VAL A 160 0.45 -19.73 14.10
CA VAL A 160 1.26 -19.61 12.87
C VAL A 160 0.38 -19.47 11.63
N THR A 161 -0.63 -20.33 11.47
CA THR A 161 -1.50 -20.33 10.27
C THR A 161 -2.24 -19.00 10.11
N VAL A 162 -2.81 -18.47 11.20
CA VAL A 162 -3.47 -17.16 11.20
C VAL A 162 -2.49 -16.05 10.86
N GLN A 163 -1.29 -16.07 11.44
CA GLN A 163 -0.28 -15.06 11.18
C GLN A 163 0.21 -15.09 9.73
N LEU A 164 0.42 -16.27 9.14
CA LEU A 164 0.80 -16.41 7.73
C LEU A 164 -0.29 -15.84 6.82
N ALA A 165 -1.57 -16.15 7.08
CA ALA A 165 -2.68 -15.60 6.33
C ALA A 165 -2.68 -14.05 6.36
N ILE A 166 -2.48 -13.46 7.54
CA ILE A 166 -2.39 -12.00 7.71
C ILE A 166 -1.19 -11.44 6.95
N MET A 167 -0.01 -12.07 7.02
CA MET A 167 1.19 -11.61 6.33
C MET A 167 1.01 -11.59 4.80
N TYR A 168 0.43 -12.64 4.23
CA TYR A 168 0.12 -12.66 2.80
C TYR A 168 -0.94 -11.62 2.42
N LEU A 169 -1.91 -11.38 3.29
CA LEU A 169 -2.91 -10.33 3.09
C LEU A 169 -2.27 -8.93 3.12
N ILE A 170 -1.33 -8.67 4.03
CA ILE A 170 -0.56 -7.42 4.07
C ILE A 170 0.27 -7.28 2.80
N LEU A 171 0.95 -8.35 2.36
CA LEU A 171 1.72 -8.34 1.11
C LEU A 171 0.84 -8.01 -0.09
N GLY A 172 -0.35 -8.62 -0.20
CA GLY A 172 -1.32 -8.31 -1.25
C GLY A 172 -1.85 -6.87 -1.17
N SER A 173 -2.08 -6.36 0.05
CA SER A 173 -2.49 -4.97 0.29
C SER A 173 -1.43 -3.97 -0.19
N VAL A 174 -0.18 -4.21 0.19
CA VAL A 174 0.98 -3.41 -0.23
C VAL A 174 1.13 -3.46 -1.75
N ALA A 175 1.02 -4.63 -2.37
CA ALA A 175 1.09 -4.76 -3.82
C ALA A 175 -0.05 -4.04 -4.56
N THR A 176 -1.26 -4.09 -4.00
CA THR A 176 -2.42 -3.35 -4.51
C THR A 176 -2.16 -1.85 -4.46
N SER A 177 -1.73 -1.34 -3.31
CA SER A 177 -1.40 0.07 -3.11
C SER A 177 -0.33 0.55 -4.07
N VAL A 178 0.78 -0.18 -4.16
CA VAL A 178 1.92 0.13 -5.02
C VAL A 178 1.52 0.16 -6.49
N THR A 179 0.64 -0.74 -6.92
CA THR A 179 0.12 -0.78 -8.29
C THR A 179 -0.81 0.40 -8.58
N VAL A 180 -1.75 0.71 -7.68
CA VAL A 180 -2.68 1.84 -7.84
C VAL A 180 -1.93 3.16 -7.93
N ILE A 181 -0.95 3.38 -7.04
CA ILE A 181 -0.10 4.58 -7.09
C ILE A 181 0.77 4.57 -8.34
N GLY A 182 1.40 3.44 -8.67
CA GLY A 182 2.26 3.32 -9.84
C GLY A 182 1.57 3.72 -11.13
N LEU A 183 0.38 3.15 -11.38
CA LEU A 183 -0.41 3.44 -12.57
C LEU A 183 -1.06 4.83 -12.53
N GLY A 184 -1.56 5.25 -11.38
CA GLY A 184 -2.25 6.54 -11.26
C GLY A 184 -1.30 7.74 -11.30
N LEU A 185 -0.09 7.60 -10.74
CA LEU A 185 0.90 8.65 -10.73
C LEU A 185 1.57 8.80 -12.10
N THR A 186 1.91 7.70 -12.75
CA THR A 186 2.47 7.73 -14.12
C THR A 186 1.53 8.42 -15.09
N ARG A 187 0.22 8.10 -15.04
CA ARG A 187 -0.80 8.79 -15.84
C ARG A 187 -0.91 10.30 -15.56
N ARG A 188 -0.52 10.78 -14.37
CA ARG A 188 -0.58 12.21 -14.01
C ARG A 188 0.70 12.97 -14.30
N VAL A 189 1.84 12.29 -14.35
CA VAL A 189 3.14 12.88 -14.68
C VAL A 189 3.24 13.19 -16.17
N PHE A 190 2.65 12.35 -17.03
CA PHE A 190 2.59 12.59 -18.47
C PHE A 190 1.28 13.31 -18.86
N THR A 191 1.36 14.32 -19.73
CA THR A 191 0.17 14.92 -20.35
C THR A 191 -0.37 14.04 -21.49
N PRO A 192 -1.62 14.26 -21.94
CA PRO A 192 -2.18 13.59 -23.12
C PRO A 192 -1.29 13.72 -24.36
N ASP A 193 -0.54 14.82 -24.48
CA ASP A 193 0.42 15.07 -25.56
C ASP A 193 1.76 14.34 -25.39
N HIS A 194 1.84 13.34 -24.52
CA HIS A 194 3.05 12.57 -24.19
C HIS A 194 4.22 13.42 -23.67
N ARG A 195 3.95 14.61 -23.11
CA ARG A 195 4.99 15.45 -22.51
C ARG A 195 5.10 15.16 -21.03
N MET A 196 6.32 14.99 -20.54
CA MET A 196 6.57 14.93 -19.11
C MET A 196 6.32 16.32 -18.53
N ARG A 197 5.42 16.43 -17.54
CA ARG A 197 5.26 17.68 -16.79
C ARG A 197 6.56 17.96 -16.05
N SER A 198 6.94 19.24 -15.97
CA SER A 198 8.04 19.70 -15.12
C SER A 198 7.78 19.24 -13.68
N ILE A 199 8.43 18.14 -13.30
CA ILE A 199 8.57 17.75 -11.91
C ILE A 199 9.71 18.61 -11.40
N ALA A 200 9.40 19.59 -10.56
CA ALA A 200 10.44 20.38 -9.91
C ALA A 200 11.43 19.41 -9.25
N ARG A 201 12.73 19.54 -9.57
CA ARG A 201 13.78 18.86 -8.82
C ARG A 201 13.51 19.14 -7.35
N ALA A 202 13.46 18.10 -6.52
CA ALA A 202 13.61 18.29 -5.09
C ALA A 202 14.97 18.98 -4.93
N THR A 203 14.95 20.29 -4.73
CA THR A 203 16.13 21.06 -4.35
C THR A 203 16.61 20.49 -3.03
N GLU A 204 17.81 19.90 -3.05
CA GLU A 204 18.63 19.72 -1.85
C GLU A 204 18.88 21.04 -1.13
#